data_AF-A0A8T5PRI4-F1
#
_entry.id   AF-A0A8T5PRI4-F1
#
_cell.length_a   1.000
_cell.length_b   1.000
_cell.length_c   1.000
_cell.angle_alpha   90.00
_cell.angle_beta   90.00
_cell.angle_gamma   90.00
#
_symmetry.space_group_name_H-M   'P 1'
#
loop_
_entity.id
_entity.type
_entity.pdbx_description
1 polymer ?
#
loop_
_entity_poly.entity_id
_entity_poly.type
_entity_poly.pdbx_seq_one_letter_code
_entity_poly.pdbx_strand_id
1 'polypeptide(L)'
;MVYAIASGEKRDLYELTKSLEYASYKSKPALTYAILDVDEMTEINRKFGDDIGNLILGEIRKLAGQILERPRIARPTQENMYTAGDQFIITLGYTGQKSTESMNKLVETIREHAAKNVYDRLCQAIAEPPKTWQKLQTEKIRVSIGYVQMEDMISNEETAKTTRKTALNRLRRAKIRGGGLAIGMN
;
A
#
# COMPACT_ATOMS: atom_id res chain seq x y z
N MET A 1 -16.52 -19.20 -0.51
CA MET A 1 -16.32 -18.58 -1.84
C MET A 1 -15.54 -17.29 -1.63
N VAL A 2 -14.21 -17.36 -1.72
CA VAL A 2 -13.34 -16.18 -1.59
C VAL A 2 -13.15 -15.64 -3.01
N TYR A 3 -13.71 -14.47 -3.30
CA TYR A 3 -13.39 -13.77 -4.53
C TYR A 3 -11.97 -13.21 -4.40
N ALA A 4 -11.00 -13.95 -4.94
CA ALA A 4 -9.75 -13.36 -5.36
C ALA A 4 -10.10 -12.41 -6.51
N ILE A 5 -10.16 -11.11 -6.22
CA ILE A 5 -10.08 -10.10 -7.27
C ILE A 5 -8.63 -10.09 -7.74
N ALA A 6 -8.29 -11.08 -8.55
CA ALA A 6 -7.19 -11.02 -9.50
C ALA A 6 -7.73 -10.36 -10.78
N SER A 7 -8.30 -9.16 -10.69
CA SER A 7 -8.45 -8.34 -11.89
C SER A 7 -7.09 -7.70 -12.12
N GLY A 8 -6.20 -8.42 -12.81
CA GLY A 8 -5.03 -7.86 -13.46
C GLY A 8 -5.38 -6.87 -14.58
N GLU A 9 -6.45 -6.08 -14.42
CA GLU A 9 -6.69 -4.90 -15.23
C GLU A 9 -5.56 -3.92 -14.91
N LYS A 10 -4.57 -3.88 -15.81
CA LYS A 10 -3.62 -2.78 -15.91
C LYS A 10 -4.41 -1.52 -16.27
N ARG A 11 -5.16 -0.94 -15.33
CA ARG A 11 -5.62 0.44 -15.50
C ARG A 11 -4.38 1.31 -15.45
N ASP A 12 -4.13 2.02 -16.54
CA ASP A 12 -2.98 2.92 -16.59
C ASP A 12 -3.17 3.97 -15.48
N LEU A 13 -2.07 4.40 -14.86
CA LEU A 13 -2.08 5.49 -13.90
C LEU A 13 -2.74 6.74 -14.50
N TYR A 14 -2.61 6.96 -15.81
CA TYR A 14 -3.33 8.01 -16.52
C TYR A 14 -4.86 7.84 -16.51
N GLU A 15 -5.37 6.61 -16.65
CA GLU A 15 -6.81 6.32 -16.57
C GLU A 15 -7.34 6.49 -15.14
N LEU A 16 -6.54 6.11 -14.16
CA LEU A 16 -6.83 6.36 -12.75
C LEU A 16 -6.94 7.86 -12.47
N THR A 17 -6.08 8.71 -13.05
CA THR A 17 -6.17 10.17 -12.87
C THR A 17 -7.29 10.85 -13.63
N LYS A 18 -7.66 10.39 -14.84
CA LYS A 18 -8.86 10.88 -15.56
C LYS A 18 -10.14 10.71 -14.75
N SER A 19 -10.28 9.58 -14.06
CA SER A 19 -11.46 9.33 -13.22
C SER A 19 -11.60 10.35 -12.06
N LEU A 20 -10.51 11.04 -11.72
CA LEU A 20 -10.41 12.04 -10.65
C LEU A 20 -10.60 13.49 -11.15
N GLU A 21 -10.54 13.75 -12.46
CA GLU A 21 -10.80 15.08 -13.07
C GLU A 21 -12.21 15.62 -12.75
N TYR A 22 -13.15 14.76 -12.37
CA TYR A 22 -14.54 15.14 -12.09
C TYR A 22 -14.77 15.77 -10.71
N ALA A 23 -13.75 15.86 -9.85
CA ALA A 23 -13.86 16.60 -8.59
C ALA A 23 -13.44 18.07 -8.81
N SER A 24 -14.41 18.92 -9.15
CA SER A 24 -14.27 20.37 -9.40
C SER A 24 -13.75 21.13 -8.17
N TYR A 25 -12.45 21.08 -7.90
CA TYR A 25 -11.80 21.87 -6.86
C TYR A 25 -11.07 23.08 -7.48
N LYS A 26 -11.42 24.28 -7.02
CA LYS A 26 -10.81 25.57 -7.41
C LYS A 26 -9.32 25.71 -7.06
N SER A 27 -8.77 24.78 -6.27
CA SER A 27 -7.34 24.66 -5.97
C SER A 27 -6.85 23.32 -6.51
N LYS A 28 -5.87 23.30 -7.41
CA LYS A 28 -5.22 22.06 -7.87
C LYS A 28 -4.66 21.31 -6.65
N PRO A 29 -5.28 20.21 -6.19
CA PRO A 29 -4.80 19.54 -5.00
C PRO A 29 -3.49 18.83 -5.34
N ALA A 30 -2.48 19.02 -4.51
CA ALA A 30 -1.23 18.27 -4.63
C ALA A 30 -1.53 16.76 -4.57
N LEU A 31 -1.02 16.02 -5.55
CA LEU A 31 -1.23 14.60 -5.71
C LEU A 31 -0.03 13.84 -5.15
N THR A 32 -0.27 12.77 -4.39
CA THR A 32 0.81 11.89 -3.92
C THR A 32 0.66 10.51 -4.54
N TYR A 33 1.56 10.14 -5.46
CA TYR A 33 1.60 8.77 -5.98
C TYR A 33 2.57 7.94 -5.13
N ALA A 34 2.13 6.79 -4.60
CA ALA A 34 2.96 5.91 -3.78
C ALA A 34 3.03 4.50 -4.36
N ILE A 35 4.08 3.77 -3.97
CA ILE A 35 4.22 2.34 -4.21
C ILE A 35 4.69 1.76 -2.88
N LEU A 36 3.99 0.73 -2.41
CA LEU A 36 4.32 0.00 -1.20
C LEU A 36 4.85 -1.38 -1.57
N ASP A 37 5.76 -1.91 -0.79
CA ASP A 37 6.21 -3.27 -0.97
C ASP A 37 6.49 -3.91 0.38
N VAL A 38 6.13 -5.17 0.54
CA VAL A 38 6.41 -5.92 1.77
C VAL A 38 7.85 -6.44 1.66
N ASP A 39 8.66 -6.09 2.65
CA ASP A 39 10.04 -6.55 2.68
C ASP A 39 10.04 -8.04 3.05
N GLU A 40 10.82 -8.85 2.32
CA GLU A 40 10.98 -10.29 2.57
C GLU A 40 9.67 -11.10 2.54
N MET A 41 8.71 -10.72 1.68
CA MET A 41 7.43 -11.45 1.54
C MET A 41 7.61 -12.95 1.26
N THR A 42 8.62 -13.32 0.47
CA THR A 42 8.97 -14.73 0.22
C THR A 42 9.33 -15.48 1.50
N GLU A 43 10.00 -14.84 2.46
CA GLU A 43 10.35 -15.46 3.75
C GLU A 43 9.12 -15.63 4.63
N ILE A 44 8.22 -14.64 4.63
CA ILE A 44 6.92 -14.71 5.32
C ILE A 44 6.12 -15.91 4.78
N ASN A 45 5.99 -16.03 3.46
CA ASN A 45 5.29 -17.13 2.80
C ASN A 45 5.93 -18.48 3.12
N ARG A 46 7.26 -18.58 3.07
CA ARG A 46 7.98 -19.80 3.44
C ARG A 46 7.75 -20.19 4.90
N LYS A 47 7.63 -19.21 5.81
CA LYS A 47 7.50 -19.44 7.26
C LYS A 47 6.07 -19.79 7.69
N PHE A 48 5.06 -19.17 7.09
CA PHE A 48 3.67 -19.26 7.55
C PHE A 48 2.70 -19.87 6.54
N GLY A 49 3.13 -20.07 5.29
CA GLY A 49 2.30 -20.50 4.17
C GLY A 49 1.72 -19.31 3.40
N ASP A 50 1.45 -19.53 2.11
CA ASP A 50 0.93 -18.50 1.19
C ASP A 50 -0.43 -17.94 1.64
N ASP A 51 -1.27 -18.75 2.28
CA ASP A 51 -2.56 -18.31 2.82
C ASP A 51 -2.40 -17.24 3.90
N ILE A 52 -1.44 -17.43 4.81
CA ILE A 52 -1.14 -16.44 5.85
C ILE A 52 -0.51 -15.20 5.23
N GLY A 53 0.37 -15.38 4.24
CA GLY A 53 0.88 -14.30 3.41
C GLY A 53 -0.26 -13.45 2.88
N ASN A 54 -1.22 -14.05 2.18
CA ASN A 54 -2.39 -13.38 1.63
C ASN A 54 -3.23 -12.64 2.68
N LEU A 55 -3.38 -13.19 3.90
CA LEU A 55 -4.08 -12.51 5.00
C LEU A 55 -3.32 -11.28 5.51
N ILE A 56 -1.98 -11.35 5.59
CA ILE A 56 -1.12 -10.21 5.93
C ILE A 56 -1.29 -9.10 4.88
N LEU A 57 -1.27 -9.47 3.60
CA LEU A 57 -1.48 -8.54 2.49
C LEU A 57 -2.85 -7.86 2.58
N GLY A 58 -3.91 -8.62 2.88
CA GLY A 58 -5.24 -8.08 3.11
C GLY A 58 -5.31 -7.10 4.28
N GLU A 59 -4.57 -7.37 5.36
CA GLU A 59 -4.52 -6.49 6.53
C GLU A 59 -3.73 -5.20 6.25
N ILE A 60 -2.60 -5.30 5.56
CA ILE A 60 -1.84 -4.12 5.10
C ILE A 60 -2.74 -3.23 4.25
N ARG A 61 -3.53 -3.82 3.35
CA ARG A 61 -4.50 -3.09 2.52
C ARG A 61 -5.49 -2.30 3.38
N LYS A 62 -6.05 -2.95 4.39
CA LYS A 62 -7.02 -2.34 5.32
C LYS A 62 -6.40 -1.22 6.15
N LEU A 63 -5.21 -1.43 6.73
CA LEU A 63 -4.50 -0.43 7.53
C LEU A 63 -4.11 0.80 6.69
N ALA A 64 -3.61 0.57 5.47
CA ALA A 64 -3.34 1.64 4.53
C ALA A 64 -4.63 2.40 4.20
N GLY A 65 -5.72 1.70 3.87
CA GLY A 65 -7.04 2.30 3.66
C GLY A 65 -7.45 3.22 4.81
N GLN A 66 -7.42 2.76 6.06
CA GLN A 66 -7.82 3.56 7.23
C GLN A 66 -6.99 4.84 7.45
N ILE A 67 -5.69 4.80 7.18
CA ILE A 67 -4.80 5.97 7.38
C ILE A 67 -4.98 6.99 6.26
N LEU A 68 -5.34 6.50 5.07
CA LEU A 68 -5.44 7.29 3.85
C LEU A 68 -6.87 7.81 3.66
N GLU A 69 -7.86 7.09 4.19
CA GLU A 69 -9.24 7.51 4.41
C GLU A 69 -9.33 8.46 5.59
N ARG A 70 -8.92 9.72 5.39
CA ARG A 70 -9.48 10.85 6.15
C ARG A 70 -10.22 11.79 5.19
N PRO A 71 -11.47 12.18 5.52
CA PRO A 71 -12.56 12.20 4.56
C PRO A 71 -12.76 13.59 3.96
N ARG A 72 -12.72 13.71 2.62
CA ARG A 72 -13.48 14.76 1.90
C ARG A 72 -14.03 14.34 0.54
N ILE A 73 -13.64 13.19 -0.03
CA ILE A 73 -14.11 12.76 -1.35
C ILE A 73 -14.67 11.34 -1.25
N ALA A 74 -15.97 11.21 -1.51
CA ALA A 74 -16.77 10.00 -1.37
C ALA A 74 -16.52 8.96 -2.50
N ARG A 75 -15.28 8.49 -2.65
CA ARG A 75 -15.01 7.26 -3.42
C ARG A 75 -14.17 6.29 -2.61
N PRO A 76 -14.47 4.97 -2.64
CA PRO A 76 -13.73 3.98 -1.89
C PRO A 76 -12.30 3.85 -2.43
N THR A 77 -11.35 4.24 -1.60
CA THR A 77 -9.87 4.09 -1.69
C THR A 77 -9.42 2.69 -2.09
N GLN A 78 -10.28 1.69 -1.94
CA GLN A 78 -10.07 0.32 -2.39
C GLN A 78 -9.83 0.21 -3.90
N GLU A 79 -10.36 1.12 -4.73
CA GLU A 79 -10.16 1.09 -6.19
C GLU A 79 -8.73 1.47 -6.63
N ASN A 80 -7.91 2.05 -5.74
CA ASN A 80 -6.58 2.53 -6.09
C ASN A 80 -5.42 1.61 -5.66
N MET A 81 -5.72 0.39 -5.23
CA MET A 81 -4.72 -0.58 -4.75
C MET A 81 -4.73 -1.82 -5.65
N TYR A 82 -3.63 -2.07 -6.34
CA TYR A 82 -3.47 -3.26 -7.18
C TYR A 82 -2.17 -3.99 -6.87
N THR A 83 -2.20 -5.32 -7.05
CA THR A 83 -1.03 -6.18 -6.87
C THR A 83 -0.35 -6.41 -8.21
N ALA A 84 0.99 -6.37 -8.22
CA ALA A 84 1.80 -6.71 -9.39
C ALA A 84 2.87 -7.73 -8.95
N GLY A 85 2.53 -9.02 -9.01
CA GLY A 85 3.35 -10.07 -8.39
C GLY A 85 3.37 -9.91 -6.87
N ASP A 86 4.58 -9.87 -6.28
CA ASP A 86 4.78 -9.71 -4.83
C ASP A 86 4.65 -8.25 -4.35
N GLN A 87 4.46 -7.28 -5.26
CA GLN A 87 4.46 -5.86 -4.96
C GLN A 87 3.05 -5.28 -4.80
N PHE A 88 2.86 -4.43 -3.78
CA PHE A 88 1.61 -3.72 -3.49
C PHE A 88 1.63 -2.31 -4.04
N ILE A 89 1.11 -2.11 -5.25
CA ILE A 89 1.02 -0.77 -5.80
C ILE A 89 -0.19 -0.07 -5.18
N ILE A 90 0.08 0.81 -4.23
CA ILE A 90 -0.91 1.64 -3.57
C ILE A 90 -0.89 3.03 -4.20
N THR A 91 -1.77 3.27 -5.16
CA THR A 91 -1.93 4.60 -5.75
C THR A 91 -2.70 5.47 -4.75
N LEU A 92 -2.03 6.43 -4.09
CA LEU A 92 -2.68 7.32 -3.13
C LEU A 92 -3.26 8.56 -3.80
N GLY A 93 -4.28 8.33 -4.63
CA GLY A 93 -5.04 9.43 -5.21
C GLY A 93 -5.62 10.36 -4.13
N TYR A 94 -5.38 11.66 -4.27
CA TYR A 94 -6.20 12.75 -3.69
C TYR A 94 -6.24 12.88 -2.16
N THR A 95 -5.09 12.90 -1.49
CA THR A 95 -5.06 13.17 -0.03
C THR A 95 -4.18 14.36 0.40
N GLY A 96 -3.79 15.22 -0.55
CA GLY A 96 -2.89 16.35 -0.30
C GLY A 96 -1.41 15.94 -0.19
N GLN A 97 -0.52 16.90 0.03
CA GLN A 97 0.90 16.62 0.28
C GLN A 97 1.03 15.78 1.56
N LYS A 98 1.49 14.54 1.43
CA LYS A 98 1.78 13.67 2.57
C LYS A 98 3.24 13.78 2.95
N SER A 99 3.53 14.36 4.11
CA SER A 99 4.90 14.46 4.62
C SER A 99 5.56 13.08 4.73
N THR A 100 6.90 13.06 4.64
CA THR A 100 7.71 11.85 4.93
C THR A 100 7.34 11.26 6.29
N GLU A 101 7.08 12.11 7.28
CA GLU A 101 6.62 11.71 8.61
C GLU A 101 5.27 10.96 8.56
N SER A 102 4.29 11.47 7.82
CA SER A 102 2.98 10.81 7.67
C SER A 102 3.12 9.43 7.02
N MET A 103 4.00 9.31 6.04
CA MET A 103 4.28 8.04 5.37
C MET A 103 5.06 7.07 6.27
N ASN A 104 6.02 7.54 7.05
CA ASN A 104 6.70 6.71 8.04
C ASN A 104 5.76 6.24 9.15
N LYS A 105 4.80 7.07 9.58
CA LYS A 105 3.76 6.64 10.53
C LYS A 105 2.89 5.51 9.96
N LEU A 106 2.60 5.53 8.66
CA LEU A 106 1.93 4.41 7.98
C LEU A 106 2.78 3.14 8.03
N VAL A 107 4.07 3.26 7.74
CA VAL A 107 5.02 2.13 7.82
C VAL A 107 5.07 1.55 9.24
N GLU A 108 5.19 2.40 10.26
CA GLU A 108 5.18 2.01 11.66
C GLU A 108 3.87 1.32 12.06
N THR A 109 2.73 1.86 11.64
CA THR A 109 1.42 1.26 11.95
C THR A 109 1.30 -0.13 11.34
N ILE A 110 1.72 -0.29 10.08
CA ILE A 110 1.72 -1.61 9.43
C ILE A 110 2.65 -2.58 10.17
N ARG A 111 3.85 -2.12 10.54
CA ARG A 111 4.86 -2.91 11.23
C ARG A 111 4.38 -3.46 12.56
N GLU A 112 3.70 -2.65 13.35
CA GLU A 112 3.26 -3.04 14.69
C GLU A 112 1.94 -3.83 14.68
N HIS A 113 1.10 -3.72 13.65
CA HIS A 113 -0.27 -4.23 13.70
C HIS A 113 -0.63 -5.31 12.66
N ALA A 114 0.05 -5.40 11.51
CA ALA A 114 -0.41 -6.27 10.42
C ALA A 114 -0.43 -7.77 10.79
N ALA A 115 0.68 -8.32 11.29
CA ALA A 115 0.74 -9.74 11.68
C ALA A 115 -0.14 -10.05 12.89
N LYS A 116 -0.17 -9.15 13.87
CA LYS A 116 -0.99 -9.30 15.08
C LYS A 116 -2.48 -9.36 14.74
N ASN A 117 -2.99 -8.45 13.92
CA ASN A 117 -4.39 -8.45 13.51
C ASN A 117 -4.77 -9.68 12.68
N VAL A 118 -3.84 -10.24 11.89
CA VAL A 118 -4.05 -11.54 11.22
C VAL A 118 -4.18 -12.65 12.26
N TYR A 119 -3.24 -12.71 13.21
CA TYR A 119 -3.27 -13.71 14.27
C TYR A 119 -4.57 -13.66 15.09
N ASP A 120 -4.97 -12.47 15.54
CA ASP A 120 -6.17 -12.28 16.37
C ASP A 120 -7.44 -12.75 15.64
N ARG A 121 -7.53 -12.49 14.33
CA ARG A 121 -8.65 -12.98 13.50
C ARG A 121 -8.63 -14.49 13.32
N LEU A 122 -7.46 -15.11 13.18
CA LEU A 122 -7.34 -16.56 13.04
C LEU A 122 -7.76 -17.28 14.33
N CYS A 123 -7.39 -16.73 15.49
CA CYS A 123 -7.81 -17.25 16.79
C CYS A 123 -9.32 -17.14 17.04
N GLN A 124 -9.99 -16.15 16.45
CA GLN A 124 -11.45 -16.06 16.51
C GLN A 124 -12.14 -17.11 15.63
N ALA A 125 -11.50 -17.51 14.52
CA ALA A 125 -12.04 -18.50 13.59
C ALA A 125 -11.71 -19.95 13.98
N ILE A 126 -10.63 -20.18 14.74
CA ILE A 126 -10.09 -21.50 15.04
C ILE A 126 -9.78 -21.60 16.54
N ALA A 127 -10.41 -22.57 17.21
CA ALA A 127 -10.23 -22.79 18.65
C ALA A 127 -8.78 -23.15 19.05
N GLU A 128 -8.07 -23.88 18.17
CA GLU A 128 -6.69 -24.32 18.40
C GLU A 128 -5.81 -24.00 17.18
N PRO A 129 -5.26 -22.77 17.09
CA PRO A 129 -4.40 -22.39 15.98
C PRO A 129 -3.06 -23.16 16.01
N PRO A 130 -2.48 -23.50 14.84
CA PRO A 130 -1.16 -24.10 14.75
C PRO A 130 -0.09 -23.32 15.54
N LYS A 131 0.82 -24.03 16.23
CA LYS A 131 1.94 -23.41 16.98
C LYS A 131 2.80 -22.48 16.11
N THR A 132 2.92 -22.76 14.82
CA THR A 132 3.64 -21.90 13.87
C THR A 132 3.02 -20.50 13.78
N TRP A 133 1.70 -20.38 13.88
CA TRP A 133 0.98 -19.10 13.80
C TRP A 133 1.11 -18.26 15.07
N GLN A 134 1.39 -18.87 16.23
CA GLN A 134 1.64 -18.12 17.46
C GLN A 134 2.81 -17.13 17.32
N LYS A 135 3.78 -17.43 16.44
CA LYS A 135 4.91 -16.54 16.13
C LYS A 135 4.46 -15.24 15.45
N LEU A 136 3.27 -15.19 14.83
CA LEU A 136 2.72 -13.97 14.24
C LEU A 136 2.44 -12.87 15.28
N GLN A 137 2.21 -13.22 16.55
CA GLN A 137 2.00 -12.23 17.62
C GLN A 137 3.20 -11.29 17.81
N THR A 138 4.40 -11.80 17.53
CA THR A 138 5.67 -11.09 17.70
C THR A 138 6.34 -10.71 16.39
N GLU A 139 5.78 -11.15 15.25
CA GLU A 139 6.35 -10.90 13.93
C GLU A 139 6.15 -9.43 13.54
N LYS A 140 7.24 -8.76 13.14
CA LYS A 140 7.18 -7.36 12.70
C LYS A 140 7.26 -7.29 11.19
N ILE A 141 6.12 -7.02 10.55
CA ILE A 141 6.03 -6.93 9.09
C ILE A 141 6.66 -5.62 8.61
N ARG A 142 7.75 -5.71 7.85
CA ARG A 142 8.38 -4.53 7.29
C ARG A 142 7.77 -4.18 5.94
N VAL A 143 7.50 -2.90 5.73
CA VAL A 143 7.05 -2.37 4.44
C VAL A 143 7.89 -1.18 4.05
N SER A 144 8.25 -1.12 2.77
CA SER A 144 8.97 0.00 2.18
C SER A 144 8.01 0.80 1.30
N ILE A 145 8.10 2.13 1.35
CA ILE A 145 7.26 3.01 0.52
C ILE A 145 8.14 3.95 -0.31
N GLY A 146 7.91 3.97 -1.62
CA GLY A 146 8.42 5.00 -2.52
C GLY A 146 7.29 5.88 -3.00
N TYR A 147 7.39 7.19 -2.84
CA TYR A 147 6.33 8.10 -3.27
C TYR A 147 6.85 9.36 -3.97
N VAL A 148 5.97 9.97 -4.75
CA VAL A 148 6.17 11.21 -5.50
C VAL A 148 5.00 12.13 -5.19
N GLN A 149 5.30 13.33 -4.71
CA GLN A 149 4.35 14.42 -4.60
C GLN A 149 4.39 15.21 -5.91
N MET A 150 3.26 15.69 -6.39
CA MET A 150 3.15 16.50 -7.59
C MET A 150 2.19 17.65 -7.33
N GLU A 151 2.51 18.83 -7.85
CA GLU A 151 1.64 20.01 -7.75
C GLU A 151 0.51 19.97 -8.79
N ASP A 152 0.75 19.29 -9.92
CA ASP A 152 -0.18 19.17 -11.04
C ASP A 152 -0.70 17.74 -11.23
N MET A 153 -1.84 17.63 -11.93
CA MET A 153 -2.40 16.36 -12.34
C MET A 153 -1.53 15.68 -13.40
N ILE A 154 -1.55 14.34 -13.43
CA ILE A 154 -0.95 13.56 -14.50
C ILE A 154 -1.78 13.78 -15.77
N SER A 155 -1.25 14.59 -16.69
CA SER A 155 -1.95 15.08 -17.88
C SER A 155 -1.85 14.15 -19.09
N ASN A 156 -0.89 13.20 -19.08
CA ASN A 156 -0.69 12.23 -20.15
C ASN A 156 0.02 10.96 -19.66
N GLU A 157 0.11 9.97 -20.55
CA GLU A 157 0.74 8.66 -20.31
C GLU A 157 2.25 8.73 -20.05
N GLU A 158 2.95 9.72 -20.63
CA GLU A 158 4.39 9.90 -20.43
C GLU A 158 4.70 10.39 -19.01
N THR A 159 3.93 11.37 -18.53
CA THR A 159 3.98 11.83 -17.14
C THR A 159 3.64 10.69 -16.18
N ALA A 160 2.63 9.88 -16.49
CA ALA A 160 2.27 8.70 -15.70
C ALA A 160 3.44 7.70 -15.57
N LYS A 161 4.07 7.34 -16.70
CA LYS A 161 5.23 6.44 -16.73
C LYS A 161 6.41 7.01 -15.93
N THR A 162 6.67 8.31 -16.08
CA THR A 162 7.75 8.99 -15.36
C THR A 162 7.52 9.01 -13.86
N THR A 163 6.32 9.38 -13.41
CA THR A 163 5.93 9.39 -11.99
C THR A 163 6.05 8.00 -11.36
N ARG A 164 5.56 6.97 -12.06
CA ARG A 164 5.70 5.58 -11.61
C ARG A 164 7.16 5.17 -11.50
N LYS A 165 7.99 5.46 -12.51
CA LYS A 165 9.43 5.15 -12.50
C LYS A 165 10.14 5.84 -11.34
N THR A 166 9.80 7.10 -11.07
CA THR A 166 10.35 7.85 -9.95
C THR A 166 9.96 7.23 -8.61
N ALA A 167 8.68 6.88 -8.40
CA ALA A 167 8.23 6.21 -7.18
C ALA A 167 8.92 4.85 -6.98
N LEU A 168 9.10 4.05 -8.04
CA LEU A 168 9.85 2.78 -7.99
C LEU A 168 11.31 3.00 -7.58
N ASN A 169 11.97 4.03 -8.12
CA ASN A 169 13.33 4.37 -7.72
C ASN A 169 13.42 4.76 -6.24
N ARG A 170 12.40 5.46 -5.72
CA ARG A 170 12.32 5.82 -4.29
C ARG A 170 12.08 4.59 -3.41
N LEU A 171 11.21 3.69 -3.83
CA LEU A 171 10.99 2.40 -3.15
C LEU A 171 12.28 1.59 -3.09
N ARG A 172 13.01 1.47 -4.20
CA ARG A 172 14.30 0.78 -4.25
C ARG A 172 15.31 1.40 -3.27
N ARG A 173 15.35 2.72 -3.16
CA ARG A 173 16.21 3.41 -2.17
C ARG A 173 15.78 3.10 -0.73
N ALA A 174 14.49 3.00 -0.45
CA ALA A 174 13.99 2.61 0.88
C ALA A 174 14.50 1.21 1.26
N LYS A 175 14.39 0.25 0.33
CA LYS A 175 14.88 -1.11 0.52
C LYS A 175 16.39 -1.19 0.72
N ILE A 176 17.18 -0.45 -0.08
CA ILE A 176 18.65 -0.40 0.07
C ILE A 176 19.06 0.14 1.44
N ARG A 177 18.24 0.99 2.07
CA ARG A 177 18.49 1.53 3.41
C ARG A 177 18.04 0.61 4.56
N GLY A 178 17.77 -0.67 4.27
CA GLY A 178 17.38 -1.67 5.27
C GLY A 178 15.87 -1.96 5.33
N GLY A 179 15.09 -1.33 4.45
CA GLY A 179 13.63 -1.50 4.39
C GLY A 179 12.89 -0.88 5.57
N GLY A 180 11.58 -1.07 5.63
CA GLY A 180 10.76 -0.59 6.75
C GLY A 180 10.71 0.93 6.87
N LEU A 181 10.77 1.68 5.76
CA LEU A 181 10.69 3.14 5.76
C LEU A 181 10.10 3.72 4.47
N ALA A 182 9.69 4.98 4.51
CA ALA A 182 9.20 5.73 3.35
C ALA A 182 10.24 6.73 2.83
N ILE A 183 10.43 6.76 1.50
CA ILE A 183 11.24 7.78 0.82
C ILE A 183 10.38 8.50 -0.22
N GLY A 184 10.33 9.82 -0.10
CA GLY A 184 9.61 10.70 -1.01
C GLY A 184 10.49 11.43 -2.02
N MET A 185 9.81 12.04 -2.98
CA MET A 185 10.30 13.11 -3.83
C MET A 185 9.16 14.10 -4.05
N ASN A 186 9.50 15.38 -4.19
CA ASN A 186 8.59 16.42 -4.68
C ASN A 186 8.82 16.62 -6.18
#